data_AF-A0A7X8C9D6-F1
#
_entry.id   AF-A0A7X8C9D6-F1
#
_cell.length_a   1.000
_cell.length_b   1.000
_cell.length_c   1.000
_cell.angle_alpha   90.00
_cell.angle_beta   90.00
_cell.angle_gamma   90.00
#
_symmetry.space_group_name_H-M   'P 1'
#
loop_
_entity.id
_entity.type
_entity.pdbx_description
1 polymer ?
#
loop_
_entity_poly.entity_id
_entity_poly.type
_entity_poly.pdbx_seq_one_letter_code
_entity_poly.pdbx_strand_id
1 'polypeptide(L)'
;MGYNKKLIEDLKHSIAFKQSVNFLDFEEFEGNKLIEDQMMAFFNANKGSFIAFMKRGQVNEFVEKVTDCYNDALNISEEEKETFEKNAKQKKDLELEKKEEISAEELDDPCIVFFNPLTGIEIAVGINSAFPMKNNPFFQPEESENDFWQLLLSNFYSTELVKFCLDTCKNKLPFLRKKLWKTYLKDIDFLLRFLKVDSYHSKPEITFL
;
A
#
# COMPACT_ATOMS: atom_id res chain seq x y z
N MET A 1 2.98 -19.06 -13.75
CA MET A 1 4.21 -18.24 -13.81
C MET A 1 4.91 -18.36 -12.47
N GLY A 2 6.22 -18.54 -12.49
CA GLY A 2 7.00 -19.08 -11.38
C GLY A 2 7.12 -18.14 -10.16
N TYR A 3 6.86 -18.72 -9.00
CA TYR A 3 7.14 -18.26 -7.65
C TYR A 3 8.51 -17.57 -7.53
N ASN A 4 8.56 -16.27 -7.23
CA ASN A 4 9.81 -15.58 -6.94
C ASN A 4 10.11 -15.62 -5.44
N LYS A 5 10.57 -16.80 -4.99
CA LYS A 5 10.97 -17.08 -3.60
C LYS A 5 11.89 -16.00 -3.02
N LYS A 6 12.80 -15.51 -3.86
CA LYS A 6 13.80 -14.50 -3.50
C LYS A 6 13.17 -13.17 -3.10
N LEU A 7 12.11 -12.73 -3.79
CA LEU A 7 11.42 -11.49 -3.42
C LEU A 7 10.73 -11.60 -2.05
N ILE A 8 10.12 -12.76 -1.76
CA ILE A 8 9.48 -13.02 -0.46
C ILE A 8 10.53 -13.12 0.64
N GLU A 9 11.64 -13.81 0.38
CA GLU A 9 12.77 -13.90 1.32
C GLU A 9 13.43 -12.53 1.55
N ASP A 10 13.61 -11.71 0.51
CA ASP A 10 14.17 -10.36 0.62
C ASP A 10 13.24 -9.41 1.38
N LEU A 11 11.91 -9.53 1.20
CA LEU A 11 10.92 -8.79 1.99
C LEU A 11 10.88 -9.27 3.44
N LYS A 12 10.86 -10.58 3.68
CA LYS A 12 10.95 -11.16 5.03
C LYS A 12 12.25 -10.77 5.72
N HIS A 13 13.37 -10.73 5.01
CA HIS A 13 14.64 -10.25 5.54
C HIS A 13 14.64 -8.74 5.78
N SER A 14 13.98 -7.93 4.93
CA SER A 14 13.83 -6.49 5.17
C SER A 14 12.98 -6.21 6.40
N ILE A 15 11.90 -6.99 6.58
CA ILE A 15 11.01 -6.96 7.74
C ILE A 15 11.79 -7.41 8.99
N ALA A 16 12.43 -8.58 8.98
CA ALA A 16 13.21 -9.12 10.10
C ALA A 16 14.43 -8.25 10.47
N PHE A 17 15.14 -7.70 9.48
CA PHE A 17 16.28 -6.81 9.70
C PHE A 17 15.84 -5.48 10.32
N LYS A 18 14.73 -4.90 9.86
CA LYS A 18 14.21 -3.65 10.45
C LYS A 18 13.52 -3.87 11.79
N GLN A 19 12.92 -5.03 12.03
CA GLN A 19 12.45 -5.47 13.34
C GLN A 19 13.60 -5.47 14.35
N SER A 20 14.77 -6.04 13.99
CA SER A 20 15.97 -6.07 14.86
C SER A 20 16.50 -4.70 15.30
N VAL A 21 16.19 -3.63 14.56
CA VAL A 21 16.59 -2.26 14.87
C VAL A 21 15.49 -1.47 15.61
N ASN A 22 14.22 -1.84 15.42
CA ASN A 22 13.07 -1.32 16.18
C ASN A 22 12.88 -1.98 17.55
N PHE A 23 13.72 -2.95 17.91
CA PHE A 23 13.66 -3.78 19.13
C PHE A 23 13.83 -3.02 20.46
N LEU A 24 13.97 -1.69 20.44
CA LEU A 24 14.09 -0.90 21.66
C LEU A 24 12.75 -0.36 22.19
N ASP A 25 11.65 -0.33 21.41
CA ASP A 25 10.44 0.40 21.84
C ASP A 25 9.07 -0.23 21.53
N PHE A 26 8.98 -1.45 20.97
CA PHE A 26 7.66 -2.07 20.77
C PHE A 26 7.62 -3.50 21.29
N GLU A 27 6.77 -3.70 22.30
CA GLU A 27 6.33 -4.99 22.81
C GLU A 27 5.92 -5.90 21.63
N GLU A 28 6.75 -6.92 21.39
CA GLU A 28 6.34 -8.21 20.81
C GLU A 28 4.99 -8.63 21.44
N PHE A 29 3.90 -8.98 20.74
CA PHE A 29 3.81 -10.26 20.00
C PHE A 29 2.44 -10.51 19.27
N GLU A 30 1.51 -9.54 19.12
CA GLU A 30 0.20 -9.81 18.44
C GLU A 30 -0.03 -9.00 17.16
N GLY A 31 0.37 -7.72 17.11
CA GLY A 31 0.18 -6.87 15.93
C GLY A 31 0.93 -7.34 14.67
N ASN A 32 2.08 -8.01 14.85
CA ASN A 32 2.88 -8.52 13.73
C ASN A 32 2.18 -9.67 12.98
N LYS A 33 1.50 -10.57 13.71
CA LYS A 33 0.80 -11.70 13.09
C LYS A 33 -0.42 -11.24 12.31
N LEU A 34 -1.17 -10.29 12.87
CA LEU A 34 -2.33 -9.68 12.23
C LEU A 34 -1.96 -9.04 10.87
N ILE A 35 -0.89 -8.23 10.85
CA ILE A 35 -0.41 -7.60 9.62
C ILE A 35 0.06 -8.66 8.61
N GLU A 36 0.74 -9.72 9.06
CA GLU A 36 1.17 -10.81 8.18
C GLU A 36 -0.02 -11.55 7.55
N ASP A 37 -1.07 -11.85 8.33
CA ASP A 37 -2.27 -12.52 7.84
C ASP A 37 -3.03 -11.64 6.83
N GLN A 38 -3.16 -10.33 7.11
CA GLN A 38 -3.72 -9.35 6.18
C GLN A 38 -2.89 -9.23 4.89
N MET A 39 -1.57 -9.23 5.02
CA MET A 39 -0.64 -9.20 3.88
C MET A 39 -0.84 -10.41 2.97
N MET A 40 -1.03 -11.58 3.57
CA MET A 40 -1.28 -12.82 2.82
C MET A 40 -2.66 -12.84 2.18
N ALA A 41 -3.70 -12.35 2.86
CA ALA A 41 -5.03 -12.18 2.29
C ALA A 41 -5.01 -11.25 1.07
N PHE A 42 -4.34 -10.10 1.18
CA PHE A 42 -4.13 -9.18 0.07
C PHE A 42 -3.41 -9.85 -1.10
N PHE A 43 -2.31 -10.53 -0.80
CA PHE A 43 -1.51 -11.23 -1.80
C PHE A 43 -2.33 -12.28 -2.56
N ASN A 44 -3.17 -13.03 -1.86
CA ASN A 44 -4.05 -14.04 -2.45
C ASN A 44 -5.15 -13.39 -3.31
N ALA A 45 -5.83 -12.37 -2.79
CA ALA A 45 -6.85 -11.62 -3.52
C ALA A 45 -6.31 -10.98 -4.80
N ASN A 46 -5.03 -10.56 -4.79
CA ASN A 46 -4.35 -9.85 -5.86
C ASN A 46 -3.37 -10.72 -6.68
N LYS A 47 -3.60 -12.03 -6.76
CA LYS A 47 -2.86 -12.95 -7.65
C LYS A 47 -1.33 -12.90 -7.46
N GLY A 48 -0.88 -12.68 -6.23
CA GLY A 48 0.52 -12.70 -5.84
C GLY A 48 1.27 -11.38 -6.03
N SER A 49 0.57 -10.24 -5.91
CA SER A 49 1.17 -8.91 -5.95
C SER A 49 0.77 -8.09 -4.73
N PHE A 50 1.68 -7.27 -4.20
CA PHE A 50 1.40 -6.32 -3.11
C PHE A 50 0.91 -4.96 -3.61
N ILE A 51 0.72 -4.84 -4.92
CA ILE A 51 0.17 -3.64 -5.57
C ILE A 51 -0.85 -4.05 -6.63
N ALA A 52 -2.01 -3.42 -6.61
CA ALA A 52 -3.10 -3.59 -7.56
C ALA A 52 -3.36 -2.25 -8.26
N PHE A 53 -3.71 -2.33 -9.54
CA PHE A 53 -4.05 -1.17 -10.38
C PHE A 53 -5.49 -1.33 -10.83
N MET A 54 -6.34 -0.37 -10.51
CA MET A 54 -7.78 -0.42 -10.81
C MET A 54 -8.36 0.99 -10.90
N LYS A 55 -9.61 1.11 -11.35
CA LYS A 55 -10.34 2.38 -11.27
C LYS A 55 -10.86 2.62 -9.85
N ARG A 56 -11.06 3.89 -9.46
CA ARG A 56 -11.53 4.27 -8.12
C ARG A 56 -12.83 3.58 -7.72
N GLY A 57 -13.77 3.45 -8.66
CA GLY A 57 -15.04 2.76 -8.43
C GLY A 57 -14.91 1.27 -8.09
N GLN A 58 -13.76 0.65 -8.35
CA GLN A 58 -13.50 -0.78 -8.09
C GLN A 58 -12.81 -1.02 -6.75
N VAL A 59 -12.35 0.03 -6.06
CA VAL A 59 -11.54 -0.08 -4.85
C VAL A 59 -12.31 -0.76 -3.72
N ASN A 60 -13.58 -0.38 -3.50
CA ASN A 60 -14.39 -0.98 -2.44
C ASN A 60 -14.60 -2.49 -2.65
N GLU A 61 -14.98 -2.89 -3.88
CA GLU A 61 -15.13 -4.31 -4.24
C GLU A 61 -13.83 -5.09 -4.02
N PHE A 62 -12.68 -4.49 -4.35
CA PHE A 62 -11.39 -5.12 -4.11
C PHE A 62 -11.06 -5.26 -2.62
N VAL A 63 -11.33 -4.23 -1.80
CA VAL A 63 -11.10 -4.29 -0.36
C VAL A 63 -12.02 -5.32 0.30
N GLU A 64 -13.30 -5.39 -0.09
CA GLU A 64 -14.23 -6.44 0.34
C GLU A 64 -13.68 -7.84 0.02
N LYS A 65 -13.17 -8.05 -1.19
CA LYS A 65 -12.53 -9.31 -1.57
C LYS A 65 -11.31 -9.65 -0.71
N VAL A 66 -10.49 -8.66 -0.32
CA VAL A 66 -9.36 -8.89 0.59
C VAL A 66 -9.87 -9.31 1.97
N THR A 67 -10.90 -8.63 2.48
CA THR A 67 -11.56 -8.96 3.74
C THR A 67 -12.14 -10.39 3.73
N ASP A 68 -12.78 -10.81 2.65
CA ASP A 68 -13.28 -12.17 2.50
C ASP A 68 -12.14 -13.20 2.56
N CYS A 69 -11.05 -12.95 1.83
CA CYS A 69 -9.86 -13.82 1.86
C CYS A 69 -9.27 -13.92 3.27
N TYR A 70 -9.32 -12.83 4.04
CA TYR A 70 -8.83 -12.79 5.42
C TYR A 70 -9.77 -13.57 6.36
N ASN A 71 -11.09 -13.36 6.25
CA ASN A 71 -12.10 -14.04 7.06
C ASN A 71 -12.11 -15.55 6.81
N ASP A 72 -11.97 -15.97 5.55
CA ASP A 72 -11.85 -17.38 5.17
C ASP A 72 -10.59 -18.02 5.77
N ALA A 73 -9.48 -17.30 5.80
CA ALA A 73 -8.24 -17.79 6.42
C ALA A 73 -8.37 -17.95 7.94
N LEU A 74 -9.23 -17.16 8.57
CA LEU A 74 -9.51 -17.22 10.00
C LEU A 74 -10.64 -18.21 10.38
N ASN A 75 -11.29 -18.85 9.40
CA ASN A 75 -12.50 -19.68 9.60
C ASN A 75 -13.60 -18.96 10.40
N ILE A 76 -13.76 -17.65 10.23
CA ILE A 76 -14.80 -16.87 10.90
C ILE A 76 -16.16 -17.31 10.35
N SER A 77 -17.11 -17.62 11.24
CA SER A 77 -18.45 -18.05 10.86
C SER A 77 -19.28 -16.90 10.27
N GLU A 78 -20.29 -17.22 9.45
CA GLU A 78 -21.19 -16.20 8.86
C GLU A 78 -21.94 -15.38 9.93
N GLU A 79 -22.26 -15.98 11.08
CA GLU A 79 -22.88 -15.27 12.22
C GLU A 79 -21.94 -14.23 12.85
N GLU A 80 -20.64 -14.55 12.93
CA GLU A 80 -19.62 -13.61 13.40
C GLU A 80 -19.41 -12.49 12.38
N LYS A 81 -19.36 -12.78 11.07
CA LYS A 81 -19.29 -11.77 10.00
C LYS A 81 -20.44 -10.76 10.07
N GLU A 82 -21.68 -11.24 10.19
CA GLU A 82 -22.85 -10.36 10.33
C GLU A 82 -22.80 -9.48 11.59
N THR A 83 -22.22 -10.00 12.67
CA THR A 83 -22.08 -9.27 13.93
C THR A 83 -21.03 -8.16 13.80
N PHE A 84 -19.89 -8.43 13.17
CA PHE A 84 -18.88 -7.42 12.84
C PHE A 84 -19.45 -6.34 11.92
N GLU A 85 -20.16 -6.71 10.85
CA GLU A 85 -20.79 -5.73 9.94
C GLU A 85 -21.82 -4.82 10.64
N LYS A 86 -22.64 -5.39 11.54
CA LYS A 86 -23.61 -4.60 12.32
C LYS A 86 -22.91 -3.63 13.26
N ASN A 87 -21.85 -4.07 13.94
CA ASN A 87 -21.05 -3.23 14.83
C ASN A 87 -20.29 -2.14 14.06
N ALA A 88 -19.78 -2.47 12.88
CA ALA A 88 -19.10 -1.55 11.97
C ALA A 88 -20.04 -0.46 11.45
N LYS A 89 -21.25 -0.83 11.02
CA LYS A 89 -22.31 0.12 10.60
C LYS A 89 -22.72 1.03 11.76
N GLN A 90 -22.92 0.49 12.96
CA GLN A 90 -23.24 1.30 14.15
C GLN A 90 -22.13 2.28 14.53
N LYS A 91 -20.85 1.89 14.44
CA LYS A 91 -19.71 2.80 14.66
C LYS A 91 -19.67 3.91 13.60
N LYS A 92 -19.88 3.57 12.32
CA LYS A 92 -19.92 4.54 11.22
C LYS A 92 -21.06 5.54 11.35
N ASP A 93 -22.20 5.10 11.88
CA ASP A 93 -23.34 5.98 12.16
C ASP A 93 -23.10 6.92 13.36
N LEU A 94 -22.20 6.55 14.27
CA LEU A 94 -21.76 7.40 15.39
C LEU A 94 -20.69 8.43 14.95
N GLU A 95 -19.90 8.09 13.93
CA GLU A 95 -18.85 8.93 13.32
C GLU A 95 -19.33 9.52 11.97
N LEU A 96 -20.45 10.24 11.98
CA LEU A 96 -20.94 10.96 10.80
C LEU A 96 -20.01 12.13 10.43
N GLU A 97 -18.83 11.82 9.92
CA GLU A 97 -18.06 12.69 9.05
C GLU A 97 -18.71 12.66 7.65
N LYS A 98 -18.91 13.85 7.09
CA LYS A 98 -19.50 14.05 5.77
C LYS A 98 -18.75 13.20 4.75
N LYS A 99 -19.42 12.20 4.16
CA LYS A 99 -18.93 11.59 2.93
C LYS A 99 -18.85 12.69 1.87
N GLU A 100 -17.65 13.04 1.43
CA GLU A 100 -17.50 13.73 0.16
C GLU A 100 -18.10 12.81 -0.92
N GLU A 101 -19.16 13.28 -1.58
CA GLU A 101 -19.77 12.56 -2.68
C GLU A 101 -18.75 12.51 -3.83
N ILE A 102 -18.19 11.32 -4.07
CA ILE A 102 -17.31 11.07 -5.22
C ILE A 102 -18.17 11.24 -6.48
N SER A 103 -17.75 12.12 -7.38
CA SER A 103 -18.43 12.37 -8.65
C SER A 103 -18.35 11.15 -9.58
N ALA A 104 -19.25 11.08 -10.56
CA ALA A 104 -19.25 9.99 -11.53
C ALA A 104 -17.96 9.96 -12.36
N GLU A 105 -17.36 11.12 -12.64
CA GLU A 105 -16.07 11.22 -13.32
C GLU A 105 -14.93 10.63 -12.47
N GLU A 106 -14.91 10.91 -11.17
CA GLU A 106 -13.86 10.41 -10.27
C GLU A 106 -13.89 8.89 -10.07
N LEU A 107 -15.03 8.22 -10.33
CA LEU A 107 -15.11 6.75 -10.25
C LEU A 107 -14.24 6.07 -11.31
N ASP A 108 -13.95 6.75 -12.42
CA ASP A 108 -13.11 6.24 -13.49
C ASP A 108 -11.62 6.54 -13.30
N ASP A 109 -11.26 7.31 -12.26
CA ASP A 109 -9.87 7.70 -12.00
C ASP A 109 -8.98 6.48 -11.72
N PRO A 110 -7.81 6.38 -12.37
CA PRO A 110 -6.81 5.37 -12.05
C PRO A 110 -6.35 5.48 -10.60
N CYS A 111 -6.40 4.35 -9.91
CA CYS A 111 -5.99 4.19 -8.53
C CYS A 111 -5.00 3.03 -8.39
N ILE A 112 -4.19 3.13 -7.35
CA ILE A 112 -3.32 2.10 -6.85
C ILE A 112 -3.87 1.67 -5.49
N VAL A 113 -3.99 0.36 -5.29
CA VAL A 113 -4.19 -0.22 -3.96
C VAL A 113 -2.90 -0.97 -3.61
N PHE A 114 -2.22 -0.53 -2.58
CA PHE A 114 -0.92 -1.05 -2.13
C PHE A 114 -1.06 -1.63 -0.72
N PHE A 115 -0.44 -2.78 -0.47
CA PHE A 115 -0.31 -3.28 0.90
C PHE A 115 0.98 -2.72 1.52
N ASN A 116 0.82 -1.73 2.38
CA ASN A 116 1.88 -1.19 3.22
C ASN A 116 2.15 -2.17 4.39
N PRO A 117 3.38 -2.71 4.51
CA PRO A 117 3.71 -3.66 5.57
C PRO A 117 3.70 -3.06 6.98
N LEU A 118 3.58 -1.74 7.13
CA LEU A 118 3.49 -1.06 8.42
C LEU A 118 2.06 -0.64 8.77
N THR A 119 1.22 -0.33 7.78
CA THR A 119 -0.09 0.29 7.99
C THR A 119 -1.26 -0.42 7.31
N GLY A 120 -1.03 -1.53 6.60
CA GLY A 120 -2.09 -2.25 5.89
C GLY A 120 -2.41 -1.66 4.52
N ILE A 121 -3.68 -1.57 4.13
CA ILE A 121 -4.06 -1.13 2.79
C ILE A 121 -3.93 0.39 2.64
N GLU A 122 -3.13 0.81 1.66
CA GLU A 122 -2.95 2.20 1.22
C GLU A 122 -3.58 2.37 -0.17
N ILE A 123 -4.41 3.41 -0.33
CA ILE A 123 -5.03 3.77 -1.61
C ILE A 123 -4.37 5.05 -2.11
N ALA A 124 -3.80 5.01 -3.31
CA ALA A 124 -3.12 6.14 -3.92
C ALA A 124 -3.73 6.47 -5.30
N VAL A 125 -4.04 7.74 -5.54
CA VAL A 125 -4.66 8.23 -6.78
C VAL A 125 -3.68 9.14 -7.52
N GLY A 126 -3.66 9.09 -8.85
CA GLY A 126 -2.92 10.05 -9.68
C GLY A 126 -1.40 9.89 -9.70
N ILE A 127 -0.90 8.69 -9.39
CA ILE A 127 0.54 8.37 -9.45
C ILE A 127 0.82 7.07 -10.22
N ASN A 128 -0.15 6.58 -10.98
CA ASN A 128 -0.08 5.29 -11.67
C ASN A 128 1.10 5.21 -12.65
N SER A 129 1.49 6.32 -13.26
CA SER A 129 2.60 6.37 -14.21
C SER A 129 3.97 6.30 -13.55
N ALA A 130 4.07 6.40 -12.22
CA ALA A 130 5.31 6.11 -11.49
C ALA A 130 5.68 4.61 -11.54
N PHE A 131 4.73 3.73 -11.90
CA PHE A 131 4.89 2.27 -11.82
C PHE A 131 4.87 1.58 -13.20
N PRO A 132 6.00 1.50 -13.93
CA PRO A 132 6.15 0.77 -15.19
C PRO A 132 6.13 -0.77 -14.99
N MET A 133 5.00 -1.28 -14.48
CA MET A 133 4.76 -2.69 -14.21
C MET A 133 3.92 -3.32 -15.31
N LYS A 134 4.16 -4.60 -15.62
CA LYS A 134 3.46 -5.30 -16.72
C LYS A 134 1.95 -5.41 -16.49
N ASN A 135 1.51 -5.39 -15.24
CA ASN A 135 0.11 -5.48 -14.82
C ASN A 135 -0.52 -4.10 -14.57
N ASN A 136 0.17 -2.99 -14.88
CA ASN A 136 -0.37 -1.65 -14.76
C ASN A 136 -0.92 -1.17 -16.11
N PRO A 137 -2.25 -1.19 -16.34
CA PRO A 137 -2.82 -0.73 -17.60
C PRO A 137 -2.89 0.80 -17.72
N PHE A 138 -2.60 1.54 -16.64
CA PHE A 138 -2.73 2.99 -16.56
C PHE A 138 -1.38 3.72 -16.68
N PHE A 139 -0.30 3.00 -16.98
CA PHE A 139 1.03 3.58 -17.12
C PHE A 139 1.14 4.45 -18.38
N GLN A 140 1.46 5.73 -18.19
CA GLN A 140 1.76 6.68 -19.27
C GLN A 140 3.23 7.11 -19.17
N PRO A 141 4.11 6.71 -20.12
CA PRO A 141 5.54 6.99 -20.06
C PRO A 141 5.89 8.48 -19.90
N GLU A 142 5.12 9.35 -20.53
CA GLU A 142 5.25 10.81 -20.53
C GLU A 142 5.01 11.42 -19.15
N GLU A 143 4.06 10.89 -18.38
CA GLU A 143 3.73 11.36 -17.03
C GLU A 143 4.61 10.72 -15.95
N SER A 144 5.42 9.73 -16.30
CA SER A 144 6.14 8.89 -15.33
C SER A 144 7.07 9.66 -14.39
N GLU A 145 7.76 10.69 -14.89
CA GLU A 145 8.62 11.53 -14.04
C GLU A 145 7.80 12.46 -13.14
N ASN A 146 6.66 12.96 -13.62
CA ASN A 146 5.76 13.83 -12.87
C ASN A 146 5.05 13.06 -11.74
N ASP A 147 4.49 11.90 -12.04
CA ASP A 147 3.87 11.02 -11.05
C ASP A 147 4.88 10.55 -10.00
N PHE A 148 6.14 10.31 -10.38
CA PHE A 148 7.18 9.96 -9.43
C PHE A 148 7.55 11.15 -8.52
N TRP A 149 7.56 12.37 -9.05
CA TRP A 149 7.69 13.57 -8.22
C TRP A 149 6.54 13.71 -7.24
N GLN A 150 5.30 13.52 -7.68
CA GLN A 150 4.12 13.56 -6.83
C GLN A 150 4.18 12.49 -5.73
N LEU A 151 4.56 11.25 -6.08
CA LEU A 151 4.79 10.16 -5.13
C LEU A 151 5.82 10.54 -4.05
N LEU A 152 6.90 11.21 -4.45
CA LEU A 152 7.99 11.60 -3.56
C LEU A 152 7.64 12.79 -2.65
N LEU A 153 7.02 13.83 -3.21
CA LEU A 153 6.80 15.13 -2.55
C LEU A 153 5.52 15.18 -1.72
N SER A 154 4.51 14.39 -2.09
CA SER A 154 3.23 14.38 -1.38
C SER A 154 3.33 13.67 -0.03
N ASN A 155 2.73 14.25 1.00
CA ASN A 155 2.61 13.64 2.33
C ASN A 155 1.51 12.57 2.39
N PHE A 156 0.62 12.53 1.39
CA PHE A 156 -0.46 11.55 1.32
C PHE A 156 0.03 10.12 1.09
N TYR A 157 1.18 9.94 0.43
CA TYR A 157 1.71 8.62 0.13
C TYR A 157 2.81 8.24 1.11
N SER A 158 2.83 6.97 1.48
CA SER A 158 3.79 6.47 2.46
C SER A 158 5.21 6.45 1.94
N THR A 159 6.15 6.42 2.89
CA THR A 159 7.57 6.16 2.60
C THR A 159 7.75 4.75 1.99
N GLU A 160 6.92 3.80 2.42
CA GLU A 160 6.95 2.40 1.95
C GLU A 160 6.58 2.29 0.48
N LEU A 161 5.58 3.05 0.02
CA LEU A 161 5.18 3.05 -1.39
C LEU A 161 6.28 3.63 -2.30
N VAL A 162 6.99 4.68 -1.85
CA VAL A 162 8.17 5.19 -2.58
C VAL A 162 9.26 4.14 -2.67
N LYS A 163 9.58 3.48 -1.54
CA LYS A 163 10.59 2.41 -1.49
C LYS A 163 10.20 1.25 -2.39
N PHE A 164 8.95 0.80 -2.35
CA PHE A 164 8.42 -0.24 -3.23
C PHE A 164 8.58 0.12 -4.72
N CYS A 165 8.26 1.37 -5.09
CA CYS A 165 8.46 1.86 -6.45
C CYS A 165 9.93 1.79 -6.87
N LEU A 166 10.84 2.23 -6.01
CA LEU A 166 12.28 2.20 -6.30
C LEU A 166 12.80 0.76 -6.41
N ASP A 167 12.45 -0.12 -5.49
CA ASP A 167 12.93 -1.51 -5.49
C ASP A 167 12.42 -2.29 -6.71
N THR A 168 11.19 -2.03 -7.13
CA THR A 168 10.53 -2.77 -8.22
C THR A 168 10.76 -2.17 -9.60
N CYS A 169 10.83 -0.83 -9.70
CA CYS A 169 10.73 -0.11 -10.97
C CYS A 169 11.96 0.72 -11.33
N LYS A 170 12.93 0.94 -10.44
CA LYS A 170 14.08 1.83 -10.68
C LYS A 170 14.79 1.62 -12.02
N ASN A 171 14.98 0.36 -12.43
CA ASN A 171 15.68 0.04 -13.68
C ASN A 171 14.86 0.37 -14.95
N LYS A 172 13.53 0.51 -14.80
CA LYS A 172 12.57 0.79 -15.86
C LYS A 172 12.18 2.26 -15.95
N LEU A 173 12.62 3.10 -15.02
CA LEU A 173 12.39 4.54 -14.99
C LEU A 173 13.60 5.28 -15.59
N PRO A 174 13.55 5.71 -16.86
CA PRO A 174 14.73 6.26 -17.55
C PRO A 174 15.22 7.58 -16.93
N PHE A 175 14.30 8.40 -16.41
CA PHE A 175 14.64 9.68 -15.79
C PHE A 175 15.54 9.51 -14.56
N LEU A 176 15.43 8.40 -13.82
CA LEU A 176 16.30 8.11 -12.67
C LEU A 176 17.79 7.97 -13.05
N ARG A 177 18.10 7.79 -14.35
CA ARG A 177 19.48 7.73 -14.86
C ARG A 177 20.08 9.12 -15.11
N LYS A 178 19.26 10.18 -15.13
CA LYS A 178 19.71 11.57 -15.28
C LYS A 178 20.58 11.97 -14.09
N LYS A 179 21.56 12.87 -14.31
CA LYS A 179 22.53 13.30 -13.28
C LYS A 179 21.83 13.83 -12.02
N LEU A 180 20.77 14.63 -12.20
CA LEU A 180 19.98 15.20 -11.11
C LEU A 180 19.42 14.10 -10.18
N TRP A 181 18.71 13.12 -10.76
CA TRP A 181 18.14 12.02 -10.02
C TRP A 181 19.18 11.10 -9.36
N LYS A 182 20.35 10.90 -10.00
CA LYS A 182 21.44 10.17 -9.35
C LYS A 182 21.93 10.84 -8.07
N THR A 183 21.85 12.16 -7.97
CA THR A 183 22.16 12.89 -6.73
C THR A 183 21.06 12.67 -5.70
N TYR A 184 19.79 12.89 -6.06
CA TYR A 184 18.67 12.68 -5.13
C TYR A 184 18.58 11.25 -4.59
N LEU A 185 18.83 10.26 -5.44
CA LEU A 185 18.80 8.85 -5.04
C LEU A 185 19.90 8.45 -4.04
N LYS A 186 21.02 9.20 -3.96
CA LYS A 186 22.05 8.94 -2.94
C LYS A 186 21.56 9.32 -1.55
N ASP A 187 20.77 10.39 -1.48
CA ASP A 187 20.28 10.96 -0.23
C ASP A 187 18.78 10.71 -0.05
N ILE A 188 18.23 9.66 -0.68
CA ILE A 188 16.78 9.42 -0.72
C ILE A 188 16.18 9.24 0.67
N ASP A 189 16.91 8.59 1.60
CA ASP A 189 16.45 8.43 2.98
C ASP A 189 16.33 9.78 3.71
N PHE A 190 17.32 10.66 3.51
CA PHE A 190 17.29 12.03 4.03
C PHE A 190 16.14 12.84 3.41
N LEU A 191 15.93 12.73 2.10
CA LEU A 191 14.83 13.40 1.42
C LEU A 191 13.48 12.92 1.94
N LEU A 192 13.31 11.62 2.17
CA LEU A 192 12.06 11.06 2.71
C LEU A 192 11.80 11.56 4.13
N ARG A 193 12.84 11.64 4.99
CA ARG A 193 12.72 12.25 6.34
C ARG A 193 12.27 13.70 6.28
N PHE A 194 12.78 14.45 5.31
CA PHE A 194 12.49 15.88 5.19
C PHE A 194 11.13 16.16 4.53
N LEU A 195 10.77 15.38 3.53
CA LEU A 195 9.54 15.60 2.77
C LEU A 195 8.33 15.02 3.48
N LYS A 196 8.44 13.79 4.00
CA LYS A 196 7.31 13.05 4.57
C LYS A 196 7.25 13.18 6.10
N VAL A 197 7.40 14.39 6.64
CA VAL A 197 7.54 14.63 8.09
C VAL A 197 6.43 13.95 8.91
N ASP A 198 5.19 13.98 8.42
CA ASP A 198 4.03 13.42 9.12
C ASP A 198 3.85 11.90 8.93
N SER A 199 4.49 11.31 7.91
CA SER A 199 4.34 9.90 7.50
C SER A 199 5.67 9.13 7.38
N TYR A 200 6.77 9.71 7.85
CA TYR A 200 8.09 9.08 7.82
C TYR A 200 8.18 7.91 8.81
N HIS A 201 7.59 8.09 9.99
CA HIS A 201 7.31 7.02 10.93
C HIS A 201 5.84 6.65 10.80
N SER A 202 5.51 5.90 9.75
CA SER A 202 4.20 5.28 9.58
C SER A 202 3.79 4.61 10.89
N LYS A 203 2.75 5.13 11.55
CA LYS A 203 2.17 4.48 12.73
C LYS A 203 1.29 3.33 12.25
N PRO A 204 1.31 2.16 12.91
CA PRO A 204 0.38 1.10 12.59
C PRO A 204 -1.06 1.61 12.80
N GLU A 205 -1.73 1.96 11.70
CA GLU A 205 -3.18 2.13 11.69
C GLU A 205 -3.74 0.81 11.20
N ILE A 206 -4.07 -0.07 12.14
CA ILE A 206 -4.84 -1.27 11.82
C ILE A 206 -6.24 -0.77 11.50
N THR A 207 -6.54 -0.58 10.21
CA THR A 207 -7.89 -0.26 9.77
C THR A 207 -8.50 -1.48 9.09
N PHE A 208 -9.01 -2.40 9.90
CA PHE A 208 -10.12 -3.25 9.49
C PHE A 208 -11.14 -3.32 10.63
N LEU A 209 -12.39 -3.07 10.26
CA LEU A 209 -13.59 -3.21 11.08
C LEU A 209 -13.98 -4.68 11.22
#